data_AF-A0A329MP66-F1
#
_entry.id   AF-A0A329MP66-F1
#
_cell.length_a   1.000
_cell.length_b   1.000
_cell.length_c   1.000
_cell.angle_alpha   90.00
_cell.angle_beta   90.00
_cell.angle_gamma   90.00
#
_symmetry.space_group_name_H-M   'P 1'
#
loop_
_entity.id
_entity.type
_entity.pdbx_description
1 polymer ?
#
loop_
_entity_poly.entity_id
_entity_poly.type
_entity_poly.pdbx_seq_one_letter_code
_entity_poly.pdbx_strand_id
1 'polypeptide(L)'
;MNTSLAIMKLFPEADPKSDFLVQDDSDGNGQYIAVWSLPDPKPTEAELQAAWDDLQANPPVVPPSIEDKVAQLQAESVDTMLALSEVYETTAQQDAMREQEGIDTMLALTEAYELILQQQATIDALMVRIEVLEGGAS
;
A
#
# COMPACT_ATOMS: atom_id res chain seq x y z
N MET A 1 -33.57 20.01 -20.31
CA MET A 1 -33.07 18.73 -19.78
C MET A 1 -32.53 17.89 -20.93
N ASN A 2 -31.50 17.05 -20.71
CA ASN A 2 -31.05 16.10 -21.72
C ASN A 2 -31.76 14.74 -21.51
N THR A 3 -32.78 14.46 -22.32
CA THR A 3 -33.62 13.26 -22.18
C THR A 3 -32.80 11.99 -22.41
N SER A 4 -31.84 12.00 -23.33
CA SER A 4 -31.00 10.84 -23.61
C SER A 4 -30.12 10.45 -22.41
N LEU A 5 -29.45 11.43 -21.78
CA LEU A 5 -28.64 11.18 -20.59
C LEU A 5 -29.48 10.70 -19.39
N ALA A 6 -30.68 11.26 -19.22
CA ALA A 6 -31.61 10.80 -18.17
C ALA A 6 -32.05 9.35 -18.40
N ILE A 7 -32.33 8.96 -19.66
CA ILE A 7 -32.64 7.55 -20.01
C ILE A 7 -31.44 6.66 -19.72
N MET A 8 -30.22 7.04 -20.12
CA MET A 8 -29.01 6.25 -19.84
C MET A 8 -28.71 6.12 -18.34
N LYS A 9 -29.18 7.06 -17.50
CA LYS A 9 -29.08 6.94 -16.04
C LYS A 9 -30.08 5.92 -15.47
N LEU A 10 -31.31 5.92 -15.98
CA LEU A 10 -32.36 4.97 -15.57
C LEU A 10 -32.12 3.56 -16.13
N PHE A 11 -31.55 3.48 -17.33
CA PHE A 11 -31.25 2.25 -18.06
C PHE A 11 -29.79 2.27 -18.54
N PRO A 12 -28.82 1.96 -17.65
CA PRO A 12 -27.38 2.02 -17.98
C PRO A 12 -26.94 1.12 -19.13
N GLU A 13 -27.67 0.04 -19.36
CA GLU A 13 -27.38 -0.95 -20.41
C GLU A 13 -28.05 -0.63 -21.75
N ALA A 14 -28.89 0.41 -21.81
CA ALA A 14 -29.60 0.77 -23.04
C ALA A 14 -28.65 1.44 -24.04
N ASP A 15 -28.68 0.99 -25.30
CA ASP A 15 -27.97 1.63 -26.40
C ASP A 15 -28.84 2.73 -27.05
N PRO A 16 -28.45 4.01 -26.96
CA PRO A 16 -29.19 5.13 -27.57
C PRO A 16 -29.32 5.07 -29.10
N LYS A 17 -28.65 4.11 -29.76
CA LYS A 17 -28.73 3.93 -31.22
C LYS A 17 -29.72 2.85 -31.65
N SER A 18 -30.03 1.87 -30.79
CA SER A 18 -30.94 0.76 -31.11
C SER A 18 -32.20 0.74 -30.25
N ASP A 19 -32.07 1.11 -28.98
CA ASP A 19 -33.06 0.78 -27.96
C ASP A 19 -34.08 1.90 -27.76
N PHE A 20 -33.69 3.13 -28.06
CA PHE A 20 -34.58 4.28 -28.06
C PHE A 20 -34.07 5.38 -29.00
N LEU A 21 -34.99 6.24 -29.46
CA LEU A 21 -34.63 7.42 -30.24
C LEU A 21 -35.21 8.66 -29.54
N VAL A 22 -34.35 9.61 -29.22
CA VAL A 22 -34.76 10.94 -28.75
C VAL A 22 -34.70 11.90 -29.93
N GLN A 23 -35.77 12.67 -30.12
CA GLN A 23 -35.88 13.67 -31.17
C GLN A 23 -36.26 15.01 -30.55
N ASP A 24 -35.79 16.08 -31.18
CA ASP A 24 -36.20 17.46 -30.91
C ASP A 24 -36.60 18.04 -32.26
N ASP A 25 -37.88 18.37 -32.42
CA ASP A 25 -38.42 18.96 -33.65
C ASP A 25 -38.19 20.48 -33.70
N SER A 26 -37.53 21.06 -32.68
CA SER A 26 -37.29 22.50 -32.54
C SER A 26 -38.57 23.33 -32.57
N ASP A 27 -39.73 22.76 -32.21
CA ASP A 27 -41.01 23.45 -32.15
C ASP A 27 -41.21 24.26 -30.84
N GLY A 28 -40.26 24.13 -29.91
CA GLY A 28 -40.26 24.75 -28.60
C GLY A 28 -40.75 23.87 -27.45
N ASN A 29 -41.27 22.67 -27.73
CA ASN A 29 -41.71 21.68 -26.74
C ASN A 29 -40.56 20.79 -26.21
N GLY A 30 -39.41 20.81 -26.88
CA GLY A 30 -38.18 20.16 -26.43
C GLY A 30 -38.06 18.69 -26.81
N GLN A 31 -37.07 18.01 -26.22
CA GLN A 31 -36.71 16.64 -26.56
C GLN A 31 -37.74 15.62 -26.09
N TYR A 32 -38.23 14.77 -27.00
CA TYR A 32 -39.14 13.66 -26.71
C TYR A 32 -38.60 12.31 -27.19
N ILE A 33 -39.08 11.23 -26.58
CA ILE A 33 -38.76 9.85 -27.00
C ILE A 33 -39.67 9.48 -28.18
N ALA A 34 -39.10 9.47 -29.38
CA ALA A 34 -39.76 9.15 -30.64
C ALA A 34 -39.94 7.63 -30.84
N VAL A 35 -38.94 6.84 -30.43
CA VAL A 35 -38.97 5.37 -30.52
C VAL A 35 -38.56 4.77 -29.19
N TRP A 36 -39.23 3.70 -28.79
CA TRP A 36 -38.91 2.92 -27.59
C TRP A 36 -38.97 1.43 -27.93
N SER A 37 -37.82 0.76 -27.87
CA SER A 37 -37.63 -0.64 -28.26
C SER A 37 -37.25 -1.53 -27.07
N LEU A 38 -37.09 -0.97 -25.87
CA LEU A 38 -36.80 -1.74 -24.66
C LEU A 38 -38.04 -2.52 -24.17
N PRO A 39 -37.83 -3.69 -23.53
CA PRO A 39 -38.91 -4.45 -22.90
C PRO A 39 -39.49 -3.75 -21.67
N ASP A 40 -38.72 -2.86 -21.05
CA ASP A 40 -39.12 -2.06 -19.91
C ASP A 40 -40.15 -0.97 -20.29
N PRO A 41 -41.01 -0.55 -19.35
CA PRO A 41 -41.95 0.54 -19.61
C PRO A 41 -41.22 1.84 -19.96
N LYS A 42 -41.79 2.60 -20.89
CA LYS A 42 -41.29 3.94 -21.25
C LYS A 42 -41.31 4.84 -20.00
N PRO A 43 -40.18 5.49 -19.65
CA PRO A 43 -40.11 6.34 -18.47
C PRO A 43 -41.02 7.56 -18.62
N THR A 44 -41.58 8.00 -17.50
CA THR A 44 -42.37 9.22 -17.39
C THR A 44 -41.47 10.46 -17.33
N GLU A 45 -42.03 11.63 -17.62
CA GLU A 45 -41.28 12.89 -17.58
C GLU A 45 -40.77 13.22 -16.17
N ALA A 46 -41.52 12.84 -15.13
CA ALA A 46 -41.09 12.98 -13.74
C ALA A 46 -39.87 12.12 -13.41
N GLU A 47 -39.82 10.87 -13.90
CA GLU A 47 -38.67 9.99 -13.71
C GLU A 47 -37.43 10.49 -14.45
N LEU A 48 -37.62 11.00 -15.67
CA LEU A 48 -36.53 11.61 -16.45
C LEU A 48 -35.98 12.86 -15.77
N GLN A 49 -36.85 13.72 -15.23
CA GLN A 49 -36.42 14.91 -14.49
C GLN A 49 -35.67 14.53 -13.20
N ALA A 50 -36.17 13.55 -12.44
CA ALA A 50 -35.49 13.08 -11.24
C ALA A 50 -34.11 12.49 -11.55
N ALA A 51 -33.98 11.70 -12.61
CA ALA A 51 -32.69 11.16 -13.06
C ALA A 51 -31.72 12.25 -13.53
N TRP A 52 -32.25 13.30 -14.18
CA TRP A 52 -31.44 14.45 -14.59
C TRP A 52 -30.97 15.28 -13.39
N ASP A 53 -31.82 15.52 -12.41
CA ASP A 53 -31.46 16.22 -11.18
C ASP A 53 -30.41 15.43 -10.39
N ASP A 54 -30.51 14.10 -10.34
CA ASP A 54 -29.49 13.23 -9.74
C ASP A 54 -28.17 13.26 -10.52
N LEU A 55 -28.20 13.28 -11.86
CA LEU A 55 -26.98 13.44 -12.67
C LEU A 55 -26.28 14.79 -12.43
N GLN A 56 -27.05 15.85 -12.16
CA GLN A 56 -26.47 17.15 -11.81
C GLN A 56 -25.91 17.16 -10.38
N ALA A 57 -26.63 16.55 -9.43
CA ALA A 57 -26.21 16.48 -8.04
C ALA A 57 -25.02 15.53 -7.84
N ASN A 58 -24.95 14.46 -8.62
CA ASN A 58 -23.95 13.40 -8.54
C ASN A 58 -23.43 13.05 -9.95
N PRO A 59 -22.55 13.89 -10.51
CA PRO A 59 -21.96 13.62 -11.81
C PRO A 59 -21.15 12.32 -11.74
N PRO A 60 -21.25 11.44 -12.75
CA PRO A 60 -20.49 10.20 -12.76
C PRO A 60 -18.99 10.52 -12.67
N VAL A 61 -18.29 9.79 -11.79
CA VAL A 61 -16.83 9.93 -11.64
C VAL A 61 -16.19 9.56 -12.97
N VAL A 62 -15.58 10.55 -13.63
CA VAL A 62 -14.83 10.32 -14.86
C VAL A 62 -13.65 9.43 -14.48
N PRO A 63 -13.48 8.25 -15.11
CA PRO A 63 -12.31 7.43 -14.87
C PRO A 63 -11.05 8.24 -15.15
N PRO A 64 -9.98 8.12 -14.34
CA PRO A 64 -8.74 8.85 -14.59
C PRO A 64 -8.26 8.57 -16.02
N SER A 65 -7.80 9.63 -16.67
CA SER A 65 -7.31 9.55 -18.04
C SER A 65 -6.07 8.65 -18.11
N ILE A 66 -5.67 8.25 -19.32
CA ILE A 66 -4.41 7.51 -19.50
C ILE A 66 -3.22 8.36 -19.05
N GLU A 67 -3.26 9.67 -19.26
CA GLU A 67 -2.22 10.60 -18.80
C GLU A 67 -2.11 10.62 -17.27
N ASP A 68 -3.24 10.67 -16.56
CA ASP A 68 -3.28 10.61 -15.09
C ASP A 68 -2.73 9.28 -14.57
N LYS A 69 -3.09 8.16 -15.23
CA LYS A 69 -2.56 6.83 -14.87
C LYS A 69 -1.07 6.73 -15.10
N VAL A 70 -0.54 7.33 -16.18
CA VAL A 70 0.90 7.35 -16.44
C VAL A 70 1.62 8.18 -15.39
N ALA A 71 1.11 9.36 -15.04
CA ALA A 71 1.68 10.19 -13.99
C ALA A 71 1.68 9.46 -12.63
N GLN A 72 0.59 8.78 -12.31
CA GLN A 72 0.47 7.95 -11.11
C GLN A 72 1.51 6.82 -11.10
N LEU A 73 1.61 6.03 -12.17
CA LEU A 73 2.56 4.93 -12.27
C LEU A 73 4.01 5.41 -12.18
N GLN A 74 4.32 6.58 -12.73
CA GLN A 74 5.65 7.18 -12.60
C GLN A 74 5.96 7.56 -11.15
N ALA A 75 4.99 8.16 -10.43
CA ALA A 75 5.15 8.48 -9.02
C ALA A 75 5.34 7.21 -8.16
N GLU A 76 4.51 6.19 -8.37
CA GLU A 76 4.61 4.90 -7.68
C GLU A 76 5.94 4.17 -7.97
N SER A 77 6.44 4.26 -9.20
CA SER A 77 7.74 3.69 -9.58
C SER A 77 8.91 4.36 -8.86
N VAL A 78 8.89 5.70 -8.76
CA VAL A 78 9.91 6.46 -8.01
C VAL A 78 9.86 6.10 -6.52
N ASP A 79 8.66 6.04 -5.93
CA ASP A 79 8.48 5.66 -4.52
C ASP A 79 9.00 4.25 -4.25
N THR A 80 8.67 3.30 -5.12
CA THR A 80 9.16 1.92 -5.04
C THR A 80 10.69 1.86 -5.14
N MET A 81 11.30 2.65 -6.03
CA MET A 81 12.75 2.70 -6.17
C MET A 81 13.44 3.25 -4.92
N LEU A 82 12.85 4.27 -4.28
CA LEU A 82 13.35 4.82 -3.01
C LEU A 82 13.24 3.79 -1.87
N ALA A 83 12.08 3.16 -1.71
CA ALA A 83 11.87 2.12 -0.71
C ALA A 83 12.85 0.95 -0.89
N LEU A 84 13.09 0.54 -2.14
CA LEU A 84 14.07 -0.51 -2.43
C LEU A 84 15.49 -0.09 -2.05
N SER A 85 15.88 1.16 -2.33
CA SER A 85 17.20 1.67 -1.95
C SER A 85 17.40 1.72 -0.43
N GLU A 86 16.38 2.14 0.32
CA GLU A 86 16.40 2.16 1.78
C GLU A 86 16.54 0.74 2.36
N VAL A 87 15.85 -0.24 1.79
CA VAL A 87 15.97 -1.64 2.21
C VAL A 87 17.38 -2.17 1.96
N TYR A 88 17.99 -1.87 0.81
CA TYR A 88 19.37 -2.27 0.52
C TYR A 88 20.36 -1.66 1.50
N GLU A 89 20.25 -0.37 1.77
CA GLU A 89 21.12 0.33 2.72
C GLU A 89 20.97 -0.22 4.13
N THR A 90 19.72 -0.41 4.58
CA THR A 90 19.42 -0.97 5.91
C THR A 90 19.96 -2.39 6.05
N THR A 91 19.81 -3.22 5.03
CA THR A 91 20.31 -4.61 5.05
C THR A 91 21.84 -4.63 5.13
N ALA A 92 22.53 -3.80 4.33
CA ALA A 92 23.98 -3.72 4.37
C ALA A 92 24.50 -3.24 5.73
N GLN A 93 23.82 -2.26 6.35
CA GLN A 93 24.15 -1.80 7.70
C GLN A 93 23.91 -2.90 8.74
N GLN A 94 22.80 -3.62 8.66
CA GLN A 94 22.51 -4.73 9.59
C GLN A 94 23.53 -5.86 9.49
N ASP A 95 23.96 -6.21 8.27
CA ASP A 95 24.95 -7.27 8.09
C ASP A 95 26.32 -6.84 8.64
N ALA A 96 26.71 -5.58 8.44
CA ALA A 96 27.92 -5.03 9.06
C ALA A 96 27.83 -5.01 10.59
N MET A 97 26.66 -4.66 11.16
CA MET A 97 26.44 -4.70 12.61
C MET A 97 26.49 -6.12 13.15
N ARG A 98 25.88 -7.11 12.47
CA ARG A 98 25.94 -8.51 12.89
C ARG A 98 27.35 -9.06 12.86
N GLU A 99 28.13 -8.71 11.84
CA GLU A 99 29.54 -9.08 11.77
C GLU A 99 30.32 -8.46 12.94
N GLN A 100 30.08 -7.18 13.22
CA GLN A 100 30.69 -6.49 14.36
C GLN A 100 30.30 -7.12 15.70
N GLU A 101 29.02 -7.38 15.95
CA GLU A 101 28.53 -8.05 17.15
C GLU A 101 29.16 -9.45 17.32
N GLY A 102 29.33 -10.17 16.22
CA GLY A 102 30.02 -11.46 16.21
C GLY A 102 31.49 -11.34 16.62
N ILE A 103 32.21 -10.35 16.08
CA ILE A 103 33.60 -10.04 16.46
C ILE A 103 33.68 -9.64 17.93
N ASP A 104 32.81 -8.74 18.38
CA ASP A 104 32.77 -8.26 19.77
C ASP A 104 32.49 -9.41 20.74
N THR A 105 31.59 -10.33 20.38
CA THR A 105 31.30 -11.53 21.16
C THR A 105 32.52 -12.44 21.28
N MET A 106 33.24 -12.65 20.17
CA MET A 106 34.45 -13.48 20.17
C MET A 106 35.59 -12.85 20.98
N LEU A 107 35.74 -11.54 20.93
CA LEU A 107 36.70 -10.80 21.76
C LEU A 107 36.35 -10.92 23.24
N ALA A 108 35.09 -10.65 23.61
CA ALA A 108 34.63 -10.78 24.99
C ALA A 108 34.82 -12.21 25.55
N LEU A 109 34.57 -13.23 24.72
CA LEU A 109 34.81 -14.62 25.10
C LEU A 109 36.31 -14.88 25.33
N THR A 110 37.18 -14.34 24.47
CA THR A 110 38.64 -14.46 24.61
C THR A 110 39.12 -13.81 25.91
N GLU A 111 38.67 -12.58 26.19
CA GLU A 111 38.98 -11.87 27.44
C GLU A 111 38.51 -12.65 28.68
N ALA A 112 37.32 -13.24 28.62
CA ALA A 112 36.79 -14.07 29.70
C ALA A 112 37.65 -15.33 29.94
N TYR A 113 38.12 -15.99 28.86
CA TYR A 113 39.03 -17.12 28.97
C TYR A 113 40.36 -16.74 29.63
N GLU A 114 40.95 -15.60 29.24
CA GLU A 114 42.18 -15.10 29.85
C GLU A 114 42.02 -14.83 31.34
N LEU A 115 40.90 -14.21 31.74
CA LEU A 115 40.58 -13.95 33.14
C LEU A 115 40.46 -15.24 33.96
N ILE A 116 39.81 -16.27 33.41
CA ILE A 116 39.65 -17.58 34.08
C ILE A 116 41.02 -18.23 34.30
N LEU A 117 41.89 -18.20 33.28
CA LEU A 117 43.26 -18.75 33.42
C LEU A 117 44.05 -18.00 34.49
N GLN A 118 43.94 -16.67 34.54
CA GLN A 118 44.58 -15.85 35.58
C GLN A 118 44.04 -16.17 36.98
N GLN A 119 42.72 -16.35 37.12
CA GLN A 119 42.12 -16.77 38.38
C GLN A 119 42.61 -18.16 38.81
N GLN A 120 42.69 -19.12 37.88
CA GLN A 120 43.20 -20.46 38.19
C GLN A 120 44.64 -20.41 38.70
N ALA A 121 45.52 -19.67 38.03
CA ALA A 121 46.90 -19.48 38.48
C ALA A 121 46.97 -18.85 39.88
N THR A 122 46.07 -17.92 40.18
CA THR A 122 45.97 -17.28 41.50
C THR A 122 45.51 -18.29 42.56
N ILE A 123 44.50 -19.11 42.25
CA ILE A 123 43.99 -20.17 43.13
C ILE A 123 45.08 -21.19 43.42
N ASP A 124 45.79 -21.66 42.40
CA ASP A 124 46.89 -22.62 42.55
C ASP A 124 47.99 -22.07 43.46
N ALA A 125 48.39 -20.80 43.26
CA ALA A 125 49.37 -20.13 44.11
C ALA A 125 48.90 -19.98 45.57
N LEU A 126 47.61 -19.69 45.77
CA LEU A 126 47.01 -19.62 47.11
C LEU A 126 46.98 -21.00 47.78
N MET A 127 46.65 -22.06 47.06
CA MET A 127 46.64 -23.43 47.58
C MET A 127 48.03 -23.86 48.07
N VAL A 128 49.07 -23.64 47.25
CA VAL A 128 50.46 -23.93 47.66
C VAL A 128 50.84 -23.17 48.93
N ARG A 129 50.44 -21.90 49.03
CA ARG A 129 50.73 -21.09 50.21
C ARG A 129 50.00 -21.60 51.46
N ILE A 130 48.77 -22.09 51.33
CA ILE A 130 48.03 -22.71 52.43
C ILE A 130 48.74 -23.98 52.89
N GLU A 131 49.13 -24.86 51.97
CA GLU A 131 49.83 -26.12 52.29
C GLU A 131 51.14 -25.89 53.06
N VAL A 132 51.92 -24.87 52.68
CA VAL A 132 53.15 -24.47 53.40
C VAL A 132 52.84 -24.00 54.82
N LEU A 133 51.76 -23.24 55.01
CA LEU A 133 51.35 -22.75 56.33
C LEU A 133 50.82 -23.88 57.23
N GLU A 134 50.11 -24.85 56.66
CA GLU A 134 49.58 -26.00 57.39
C GLU A 134 50.65 -27.04 57.72
N GLY A 135 51.59 -27.32 56.81
CA GLY A 135 52.70 -28.24 57.01
C GLY A 135 53.81 -27.71 57.93
N GLY A 136 53.94 -26.39 58.07
CA GLY A 136 54.88 -25.74 58.99
C GLY A 136 54.44 -25.67 60.45
N ALA A 137 53.23 -26.17 60.76
CA ALA A 137 52.63 -26.11 62.10
C ALA A 137 52.76 -27.42 62.92
N SER A 138 53.61 -28.38 62.48
CA SER A 138 53.89 -29.65 63.17
C SER A 138 55.22 -29.66 63.89
#